data_AF-A0A6G1GD29-F1
#
_entry.id   AF-A0A6G1GD29-F1
#
_cell.length_a   1.000
_cell.length_b   1.000
_cell.length_c   1.000
_cell.angle_alpha   90.00
_cell.angle_beta   90.00
_cell.angle_gamma   90.00
#
_symmetry.space_group_name_H-M   'P 1'
#
loop_
_entity.id
_entity.type
_entity.pdbx_description
1 polymer ?
#
loop_
_entity_poly.entity_id
_entity_poly.type
_entity_poly.pdbx_seq_one_letter_code
_entity_poly.pdbx_strand_id
1 'polypeptide(L)'
;MYSRKRGRSSSPPLPESLPEKESDTQKPSIYDTIKRSRAVPEHDGPPLMQLSDCPRLPIQPLLASRLLQQAPLTKGIASDTVPRSDTSPIVLAVVESTRIHVDLLHRHLDALASLHPDLCFYVVLRDSHPLLESIASSLTCSPFPMPTLIVQPRTVVPLGLLHPLGGGQTLLDAVVLLDSSLRKRITLPVGWGEGSLLTSPVPGDESARFLGVRMMEILSAGLHQLQAEQ
;
A
#
# COMPACT_ATOMS: atom_id res chain seq x y z
N MET A 1 5.00 -7.79 73.76
CA MET A 1 4.67 -6.48 73.13
C MET A 1 3.17 -6.23 73.27
N TYR A 2 2.80 -5.01 73.66
CA TYR A 2 1.47 -4.64 74.16
C TYR A 2 0.40 -4.46 73.08
N SER A 3 -0.82 -4.75 73.53
CA SER A 3 -2.14 -4.62 72.92
C SER A 3 -2.62 -3.16 72.71
N ARG A 4 -3.27 -2.89 71.56
CA ARG A 4 -4.30 -1.85 71.29
C ARG A 4 -5.15 -2.37 70.12
N LYS A 5 -6.39 -2.84 70.22
CA LYS A 5 -7.70 -2.37 70.75
C LYS A 5 -8.43 -1.34 69.86
N ARG A 6 -9.60 -1.80 69.35
CA ARG A 6 -10.82 -1.12 68.82
C ARG A 6 -10.74 -0.65 67.35
N GLY A 7 -11.80 -0.75 66.53
CA GLY A 7 -13.21 -1.00 66.83
C GLY A 7 -14.00 -1.50 65.62
N ARG A 8 -14.92 -2.41 65.92
CA ARG A 8 -16.01 -2.95 65.08
C ARG A 8 -17.10 -1.87 64.94
N SER A 9 -17.60 -1.66 63.73
CA SER A 9 -18.96 -1.17 63.50
C SER A 9 -19.74 -2.20 62.70
N SER A 10 -20.93 -2.48 63.19
CA SER A 10 -21.89 -3.50 62.77
C SER A 10 -22.95 -2.88 61.85
N SER A 11 -23.37 -3.61 60.81
CA SER A 11 -24.68 -3.43 60.18
C SER A 11 -25.45 -4.78 60.18
N PRO A 12 -26.74 -4.78 60.56
CA PRO A 12 -27.60 -5.97 60.53
C PRO A 12 -28.37 -6.12 59.20
N PRO A 13 -29.03 -7.28 58.93
CA PRO A 13 -29.62 -7.63 57.63
C PRO A 13 -31.16 -7.48 57.52
N LEU A 14 -31.63 -7.22 56.27
CA LEU A 14 -32.91 -7.58 55.58
C LEU A 14 -34.26 -7.11 56.21
N PRO A 15 -35.43 -7.05 55.50
CA PRO A 15 -35.84 -7.76 54.27
C PRO A 15 -36.66 -6.96 53.20
N GLU A 16 -37.17 -7.71 52.21
CA GLU A 16 -37.89 -7.42 50.95
C GLU A 16 -39.17 -6.55 51.01
N SER A 17 -39.44 -5.77 49.94
CA SER A 17 -40.71 -5.78 49.16
C SER A 17 -40.75 -4.70 48.04
N LEU A 18 -41.16 -5.11 46.83
CA LEU A 18 -41.49 -4.37 45.57
C LEU A 18 -42.80 -3.53 45.69
N PRO A 19 -43.37 -2.82 44.66
CA PRO A 19 -42.88 -2.37 43.32
C PRO A 19 -43.24 -0.86 42.98
N GLU A 20 -42.97 -0.45 41.72
CA GLU A 20 -43.56 0.69 40.95
C GLU A 20 -43.15 2.15 41.30
N LYS A 21 -42.46 2.86 40.38
CA LYS A 21 -43.10 3.70 39.34
C LYS A 21 -42.07 4.45 38.47
N GLU A 22 -42.47 4.59 37.22
CA GLU A 22 -41.89 5.37 36.13
C GLU A 22 -41.41 6.76 36.52
N SER A 23 -40.25 7.17 36.03
CA SER A 23 -40.13 8.12 34.92
C SER A 23 -38.70 8.66 34.92
N ASP A 24 -37.85 8.13 34.05
CA ASP A 24 -36.66 8.88 33.68
C ASP A 24 -36.37 8.74 32.19
N THR A 25 -36.05 9.88 31.62
CA THR A 25 -36.11 10.18 30.19
C THR A 25 -34.89 9.56 29.53
N GLN A 26 -35.04 8.36 28.95
CA GLN A 26 -33.99 7.74 28.14
C GLN A 26 -33.71 8.59 26.91
N LYS A 27 -32.55 9.27 26.92
CA LYS A 27 -31.92 9.80 25.71
C LYS A 27 -31.73 8.65 24.73
N PRO A 28 -32.14 8.77 23.45
CA PRO A 28 -31.85 7.75 22.45
C PRO A 28 -30.33 7.61 22.31
N SER A 29 -29.85 6.40 22.59
CA SER A 29 -28.47 5.97 22.34
C SER A 29 -28.18 6.13 20.85
N ILE A 30 -27.18 6.94 20.52
CA ILE A 30 -26.73 7.27 19.16
C ILE A 30 -26.15 6.04 18.41
N TYR A 31 -26.00 4.89 19.08
CA TYR A 31 -25.23 3.77 18.56
C TYR A 31 -26.03 2.68 17.82
N ASP A 32 -27.36 2.75 17.75
CA ASP A 32 -28.17 1.65 17.22
C ASP A 32 -29.01 2.03 16.00
N THR A 33 -28.41 2.59 14.95
CA THR A 33 -28.88 2.35 13.57
C THR A 33 -27.85 2.70 12.50
N ILE A 34 -26.65 2.09 12.54
CA ILE A 34 -25.85 2.02 11.30
C ILE A 34 -26.53 0.99 10.40
N LYS A 35 -27.48 1.47 9.59
CA LYS A 35 -27.98 0.77 8.41
C LYS A 35 -26.76 0.36 7.60
N ARG A 36 -26.38 -0.93 7.67
CA ARG A 36 -25.49 -1.56 6.70
C ARG A 36 -26.22 -1.53 5.36
N SER A 37 -26.07 -0.43 4.62
CA SER A 37 -26.31 -0.43 3.19
C SER A 37 -25.31 -1.40 2.58
N ARG A 38 -25.76 -2.61 2.31
CA ARG A 38 -25.07 -3.57 1.46
C ARG A 38 -25.10 -2.99 0.05
N ALA A 39 -24.20 -2.05 -0.22
CA ALA A 39 -23.89 -1.64 -1.57
C ALA A 39 -23.28 -2.86 -2.26
N VAL A 40 -23.86 -3.24 -3.38
CA VAL A 40 -23.24 -4.16 -4.34
C VAL A 40 -21.95 -3.46 -4.78
N PRO A 41 -20.76 -4.02 -4.54
CA PRO A 41 -19.55 -3.44 -5.08
C PRO A 41 -19.56 -3.70 -6.58
N GLU A 42 -20.09 -2.76 -7.36
CA GLU A 42 -19.69 -2.65 -8.75
C GLU A 42 -18.17 -2.47 -8.72
N HIS A 43 -17.50 -3.48 -9.28
CA HIS A 43 -16.08 -3.74 -9.15
C HIS A 43 -15.28 -2.83 -10.09
N ASP A 44 -15.58 -1.54 -10.07
CA ASP A 44 -14.85 -0.55 -10.82
C ASP A 44 -13.46 -0.45 -10.20
N GLY A 45 -12.44 -0.74 -11.00
CA GLY A 45 -11.05 -0.61 -10.58
C GLY A 45 -10.74 0.83 -10.13
N PRO A 46 -9.58 1.07 -9.50
CA PRO A 46 -9.18 2.42 -9.16
C PRO A 46 -9.24 3.29 -10.44
N PRO A 47 -9.93 4.44 -10.39
CA PRO A 47 -10.15 5.24 -11.59
C PRO A 47 -8.80 5.66 -12.16
N LEU A 48 -8.60 5.37 -13.45
CA LEU A 48 -7.46 5.88 -14.20
C LEU A 48 -7.61 7.41 -14.26
N MET A 49 -6.67 8.16 -13.69
CA MET A 49 -6.75 9.63 -13.74
C MET A 49 -6.50 10.12 -15.17
N GLN A 50 -7.32 11.06 -15.65
CA GLN A 50 -7.09 11.70 -16.94
C GLN A 50 -5.86 12.62 -16.88
N LEU A 51 -5.19 12.81 -18.02
CA LEU A 51 -3.95 13.61 -18.14
C LEU A 51 -4.07 15.03 -17.60
N SER A 52 -5.24 15.65 -17.83
CA SER A 52 -5.54 17.02 -17.43
C SER A 52 -5.50 17.20 -15.91
N ASP A 53 -5.72 16.12 -15.17
CA ASP A 53 -5.97 16.16 -13.73
C ASP A 53 -4.75 15.68 -12.92
N CYS A 54 -3.73 15.14 -13.58
CA CYS A 54 -2.53 14.63 -12.93
C CYS A 54 -1.48 15.75 -12.76
N PRO A 55 -1.23 16.26 -11.54
CA PRO A 55 -0.15 17.21 -11.33
C PRO A 55 1.21 16.55 -11.60
N ARG A 56 2.14 17.32 -12.18
CA ARG A 56 3.55 16.92 -12.24
C ARG A 56 4.09 16.86 -10.82
N LEU A 57 4.70 15.74 -10.47
CA LEU A 57 5.22 15.52 -9.14
C LEU A 57 6.72 15.78 -9.11
N PRO A 58 7.23 16.47 -8.07
CA PRO A 58 8.67 16.65 -7.89
C PRO A 58 9.27 15.34 -7.38
N ILE A 59 9.41 14.35 -8.26
CA ILE A 59 9.97 13.03 -7.93
C ILE A 59 11.51 13.00 -8.05
N GLN A 60 12.12 14.09 -8.48
CA GLN A 60 13.57 14.23 -8.61
C GLN A 60 14.28 13.94 -7.29
N PRO A 61 13.79 14.38 -6.11
CA PRO A 61 14.35 13.96 -4.82
C PRO A 61 14.21 12.46 -4.54
N LEU A 62 13.19 11.80 -5.10
CA LEU A 62 13.00 10.35 -5.00
C LEU A 62 13.95 9.59 -5.92
N LEU A 63 14.15 10.06 -7.16
CA LEU A 63 15.09 9.44 -8.10
C LEU A 63 16.55 9.72 -7.73
N ALA A 64 16.83 10.87 -7.11
CA ALA A 64 18.14 11.21 -6.55
C ALA A 64 18.41 10.52 -5.20
N SER A 65 17.47 9.72 -4.69
CA SER A 65 17.63 8.98 -3.45
C SER A 65 18.67 7.86 -3.60
N ARG A 66 19.12 7.31 -2.47
CA ARG A 66 20.20 6.32 -2.46
C ARG A 66 19.74 5.06 -3.18
N LEU A 67 20.37 4.77 -4.31
CA LEU A 67 20.12 3.55 -5.08
C LEU A 67 20.99 2.41 -4.52
N LEU A 68 20.36 1.38 -3.95
CA LEU A 68 21.05 0.15 -3.60
C LEU A 68 21.10 -0.77 -4.82
N GLN A 69 22.32 -0.95 -5.32
CA GLN A 69 22.76 -1.87 -6.38
C GLN A 69 22.24 -1.63 -7.81
N GLN A 70 23.19 -1.32 -8.69
CA GLN A 70 23.33 -2.02 -9.98
C GLN A 70 24.27 -3.22 -9.71
N ALA A 71 23.81 -4.45 -9.88
CA ALA A 71 24.74 -5.58 -9.97
C ALA A 71 25.61 -5.39 -11.24
N PRO A 72 26.90 -5.78 -11.24
CA PRO A 72 27.68 -5.76 -12.46
C PRO A 72 27.03 -6.71 -13.46
N LEU A 73 26.56 -6.18 -14.60
CA LEU A 73 25.98 -6.96 -15.70
C LEU A 73 26.90 -8.12 -16.05
N THR A 74 26.55 -9.32 -15.60
CA THR A 74 27.11 -10.54 -16.17
C THR A 74 26.60 -10.63 -17.60
N LYS A 75 27.53 -10.81 -18.54
CA LYS A 75 27.30 -10.86 -19.99
C LYS A 75 26.28 -11.96 -20.34
N GLY A 76 24.99 -11.63 -20.34
CA GLY A 76 23.92 -12.55 -20.69
C GLY A 76 22.58 -11.86 -20.55
N ILE A 77 22.06 -11.34 -21.65
CA ILE A 77 20.73 -10.72 -21.79
C ILE A 77 20.55 -9.52 -20.83
N ALA A 78 21.31 -8.46 -21.11
CA ALA A 78 21.16 -7.16 -20.49
C ALA A 78 19.81 -6.54 -20.87
N SER A 79 18.76 -6.82 -20.10
CA SER A 79 17.66 -5.87 -19.99
C SER A 79 18.21 -4.70 -19.19
N ASP A 80 18.66 -3.64 -19.88
CA ASP A 80 19.02 -2.37 -19.26
C ASP A 80 17.83 -1.89 -18.42
N THR A 81 17.86 -2.14 -17.12
CA THR A 81 16.91 -1.60 -16.14
C THR A 81 17.23 -0.15 -15.76
N VAL A 82 18.25 0.42 -16.41
CA VAL A 82 18.55 1.85 -16.42
C VAL A 82 17.58 2.51 -17.39
N PRO A 83 16.91 3.62 -17.00
CA PRO A 83 16.03 4.34 -17.91
C PRO A 83 16.76 4.67 -19.20
N ARG A 84 16.26 4.11 -20.31
CA ARG A 84 16.80 4.29 -21.66
C ARG A 84 16.56 5.69 -22.20
N SER A 85 15.57 6.39 -21.62
CA SER A 85 15.21 7.75 -21.96
C SER A 85 14.68 8.47 -20.73
N ASP A 86 14.95 9.78 -20.66
CA ASP A 86 14.32 10.70 -19.69
C ASP A 86 12.78 10.78 -19.86
N THR A 87 12.25 10.10 -20.88
CA THR A 87 10.83 10.04 -21.25
C THR A 87 10.20 8.66 -21.04
N SER A 88 10.85 7.75 -20.33
CA SER A 88 10.29 6.43 -20.06
C SER A 88 9.22 6.49 -18.96
N PRO A 89 8.06 5.82 -19.11
CA PRO A 89 7.15 5.61 -17.98
C PRO A 89 7.83 4.77 -16.89
N ILE A 90 7.40 4.98 -15.65
CA ILE A 90 8.03 4.39 -14.47
C ILE A 90 6.98 3.66 -13.64
N VAL A 91 7.25 2.41 -13.28
CA VAL A 91 6.52 1.66 -12.27
C VAL A 91 7.31 1.66 -10.98
N LEU A 92 6.70 2.16 -9.90
CA LEU A 92 7.24 2.09 -8.56
C LEU A 92 6.50 1.02 -7.76
N ALA A 93 7.24 0.10 -7.14
CA ALA A 93 6.72 -0.87 -6.18
C ALA A 93 7.18 -0.46 -4.77
N VAL A 94 6.28 0.13 -4.00
CA VAL A 94 6.55 0.66 -2.67
C VAL A 94 6.31 -0.43 -1.64
N VAL A 95 7.35 -0.77 -0.89
CA VAL A 95 7.32 -1.86 0.10
C VAL A 95 7.53 -1.32 1.49
N GLU A 96 6.65 -1.73 2.40
CA GLU A 96 6.69 -1.37 3.81
C GLU A 96 6.36 -2.55 4.72
N SER A 97 5.23 -3.22 4.50
CA SER A 97 4.78 -4.34 5.33
C SER A 97 4.74 -5.64 4.55
N THR A 98 4.49 -5.59 3.24
CA THR A 98 4.35 -6.79 2.42
C THR A 98 5.07 -6.67 1.07
N ARG A 99 5.75 -7.74 0.68
CA ARG A 99 6.46 -7.84 -0.60
C ARG A 99 5.63 -8.48 -1.71
N ILE A 100 4.41 -8.95 -1.41
CA ILE A 100 3.61 -9.77 -2.34
C ILE A 100 3.45 -9.12 -3.73
N HIS A 101 3.27 -7.80 -3.79
CA HIS A 101 3.10 -7.08 -5.04
C HIS A 101 4.39 -6.98 -5.86
N VAL A 102 5.56 -6.93 -5.22
CA VAL A 102 6.85 -7.01 -5.91
C VAL A 102 7.05 -8.38 -6.54
N ASP A 103 6.73 -9.44 -5.79
CA ASP A 103 6.90 -10.81 -6.30
C ASP A 103 5.93 -11.08 -7.46
N LEU A 104 4.72 -10.53 -7.41
CA LEU A 104 3.76 -10.58 -8.50
C LEU A 104 4.21 -9.75 -9.70
N LEU A 105 4.71 -8.53 -9.49
CA LEU A 105 5.27 -7.70 -10.58
C LEU A 105 6.39 -8.45 -11.26
N HIS A 106 7.28 -9.06 -10.47
CA HIS A 106 8.42 -9.82 -10.97
C HIS A 106 8.00 -10.97 -11.90
N ARG A 107 6.94 -11.72 -11.55
CA ARG A 107 6.38 -12.79 -12.39
C ARG A 107 5.79 -12.31 -13.71
N HIS A 108 5.45 -11.03 -13.81
CA HIS A 108 4.81 -10.46 -14.98
C HIS A 108 5.67 -9.44 -15.73
N LEU A 109 6.94 -9.26 -15.36
CA LEU A 109 7.84 -8.30 -16.00
C LEU A 109 7.96 -8.55 -17.50
N ASP A 110 8.08 -9.80 -17.94
CA ASP A 110 8.18 -10.15 -19.38
C ASP A 110 6.97 -9.66 -20.18
N ALA A 111 5.77 -9.83 -19.61
CA ALA A 111 4.53 -9.39 -20.25
C ALA A 111 4.46 -7.85 -20.31
N LEU A 112 4.84 -7.16 -19.24
CA LEU A 112 4.87 -5.70 -19.20
C LEU A 112 5.93 -5.11 -20.14
N ALA A 113 7.12 -5.72 -20.19
CA ALA A 113 8.20 -5.32 -21.09
C ALA A 113 7.84 -5.55 -22.57
N SER A 114 7.05 -6.59 -22.86
CA SER A 114 6.52 -6.82 -24.21
C SER A 114 5.51 -5.76 -24.63
N LEU A 115 4.73 -5.21 -23.69
CA LEU A 115 3.77 -4.14 -23.95
C LEU A 115 4.46 -2.76 -24.09
N HIS A 116 5.44 -2.49 -23.23
CA HIS A 116 6.15 -1.22 -23.22
C HIS A 116 7.66 -1.45 -22.96
N PRO A 117 8.49 -1.57 -24.02
CA PRO A 117 9.90 -1.96 -23.89
C PRO A 117 10.75 -0.93 -23.16
N ASP A 118 10.31 0.33 -23.13
CA ASP A 118 11.02 1.42 -22.43
C ASP A 118 10.53 1.61 -20.98
N LEU A 119 9.74 0.69 -20.44
CA LEU A 119 9.19 0.78 -19.09
C LEU A 119 10.29 0.57 -18.03
N CYS A 120 10.36 1.50 -17.08
CA CYS A 120 11.32 1.43 -15.98
C CYS A 120 10.65 0.89 -14.72
N PHE A 121 11.34 0.07 -13.94
CA PHE A 121 10.83 -0.49 -12.69
C PHE A 121 11.75 -0.14 -11.54
N TYR A 122 11.18 0.36 -10.44
CA TYR A 122 11.91 0.59 -9.20
C TYR A 122 11.17 -0.01 -8.01
N VAL A 123 11.92 -0.60 -7.09
CA VAL A 123 11.41 -0.93 -5.75
C VAL A 123 11.76 0.22 -4.82
N VAL A 124 10.79 0.69 -4.04
CA VAL A 124 10.95 1.81 -3.10
C VAL A 124 10.85 1.29 -1.68
N LEU A 125 11.89 1.51 -0.88
CA LEU A 125 11.99 1.10 0.52
C LEU A 125 12.35 2.32 1.38
N ARG A 126 11.91 2.34 2.64
CA ARG A 126 12.41 3.34 3.60
C ARG A 126 13.81 2.99 4.10
N ASP A 127 14.59 4.01 4.43
CA ASP A 127 15.97 3.87 4.95
C ASP A 127 16.05 3.01 6.23
N SER A 128 15.05 3.12 7.11
CA SER A 128 14.99 2.35 8.35
C SER A 128 14.23 1.01 8.19
N HIS A 129 14.14 0.45 7.00
CA HIS A 129 13.34 -0.76 6.77
C HIS A 129 14.06 -1.98 7.37
N PRO A 130 13.43 -2.76 8.27
CA PRO A 130 14.10 -3.84 9.00
C PRO A 130 14.58 -4.98 8.10
N LEU A 131 13.95 -5.15 6.94
CA LEU A 131 14.29 -6.20 5.96
C LEU A 131 15.05 -5.66 4.74
N LEU A 132 15.60 -4.44 4.83
CA LEU A 132 16.24 -3.77 3.69
C LEU A 132 17.29 -4.66 3.01
N GLU A 133 18.22 -5.22 3.77
CA GLU A 133 19.29 -6.07 3.23
C GLU A 133 18.77 -7.38 2.63
N SER A 134 17.77 -7.99 3.26
CA SER A 134 17.16 -9.23 2.79
C SER A 134 16.40 -9.02 1.47
N ILE A 135 15.63 -7.93 1.39
CA ILE A 135 14.88 -7.56 0.19
C ILE A 135 15.85 -7.19 -0.93
N ALA A 136 16.83 -6.31 -0.67
CA ALA A 136 17.83 -5.92 -1.66
C ALA A 136 18.57 -7.15 -2.21
N SER A 137 19.06 -8.03 -1.33
CA SER A 137 19.78 -9.25 -1.73
C SER A 137 18.91 -10.14 -2.63
N SER A 138 17.66 -10.36 -2.25
CA SER A 138 16.75 -11.20 -3.03
C SER A 138 16.36 -10.60 -4.39
N LEU A 139 16.28 -9.27 -4.51
CA LEU A 139 15.99 -8.59 -5.77
C LEU A 139 17.19 -8.59 -6.73
N THR A 140 18.42 -8.63 -6.21
CA THR A 140 19.63 -8.70 -7.04
C THR A 140 19.93 -10.08 -7.61
N CYS A 141 19.42 -11.16 -7.00
CA CYS A 141 19.59 -12.53 -7.50
C CYS A 141 18.55 -12.93 -8.55
N SER A 142 17.75 -11.98 -9.02
CA SER A 142 16.68 -12.20 -9.98
C SER A 142 17.17 -12.08 -11.43
N PRO A 143 16.60 -12.83 -12.40
CA PRO A 143 16.89 -12.65 -13.81
C PRO A 143 16.55 -11.24 -14.33
N PHE A 144 15.67 -10.51 -13.64
CA PHE A 144 15.37 -9.10 -13.93
C PHE A 144 15.62 -8.26 -12.68
N PRO A 145 16.86 -7.76 -12.48
CA PRO A 145 17.20 -7.00 -11.30
C PRO A 145 16.46 -5.66 -11.30
N MET A 146 15.58 -5.47 -10.34
CA MET A 146 14.87 -4.21 -10.15
C MET A 146 15.69 -3.28 -9.25
N PRO A 147 16.11 -2.08 -9.72
CA PRO A 147 16.83 -1.13 -8.90
C PRO A 147 15.99 -0.73 -7.67
N THR A 148 16.65 -0.65 -6.51
CA THR A 148 16.00 -0.33 -5.24
C THR A 148 16.36 1.09 -4.81
N LEU A 149 15.34 1.92 -4.62
CA LEU A 149 15.44 3.29 -4.13
C LEU A 149 15.20 3.30 -2.61
N ILE A 150 16.19 3.81 -1.88
CA ILE A 150 16.05 4.07 -0.44
C ILE A 150 15.62 5.50 -0.22
N VAL A 151 14.44 5.65 0.34
CA VAL A 151 13.80 6.95 0.54
C VAL A 151 13.60 7.28 2.03
N GLN A 152 13.53 8.57 2.31
CA GLN A 152 12.94 9.05 3.56
C GLN A 152 11.42 9.19 3.36
N PRO A 153 10.57 8.93 4.37
CA PRO A 153 9.12 9.04 4.22
C PRO A 153 8.65 10.39 3.66
N ARG A 154 9.37 11.48 3.98
CA ARG A 154 9.04 12.83 3.49
C ARG A 154 9.16 12.98 1.97
N THR A 155 10.02 12.21 1.30
CA THR A 155 10.22 12.35 -0.15
C THR A 155 9.08 11.77 -0.97
N VAL A 156 8.26 10.88 -0.37
CA VAL A 156 7.11 10.26 -1.04
C VAL A 156 5.78 10.97 -0.74
N VAL A 157 5.79 12.01 0.11
CA VAL A 157 4.60 12.81 0.45
C VAL A 157 3.88 13.33 -0.81
N PRO A 158 4.56 13.90 -1.83
CA PRO A 158 3.88 14.39 -3.03
C PRO A 158 3.16 13.30 -3.82
N LEU A 159 3.62 12.04 -3.69
CA LEU A 159 3.01 10.89 -4.34
C LEU A 159 1.80 10.35 -3.55
N GLY A 160 1.58 10.80 -2.32
CA GLY A 160 0.52 10.31 -1.44
C GLY A 160 0.77 8.86 -0.98
N LEU A 161 2.04 8.46 -0.85
CA LEU A 161 2.44 7.09 -0.50
C LEU A 161 2.77 6.94 0.98
N LEU A 162 2.18 7.78 1.84
CA LEU A 162 2.27 7.62 3.28
C LEU A 162 1.04 6.92 3.80
N HIS A 163 1.28 5.99 4.72
CA HIS A 163 0.22 5.23 5.35
C HIS A 163 -0.64 6.15 6.25
N PRO A 164 -1.98 6.15 6.12
CA PRO A 164 -2.85 7.07 6.87
C PRO A 164 -2.72 6.96 8.40
N LEU A 165 -2.54 5.74 8.92
CA LEU A 165 -2.29 5.50 10.35
C LEU A 165 -0.81 5.44 10.72
N GLY A 166 0.09 5.72 9.78
CA GLY A 166 1.53 5.55 9.94
C GLY A 166 2.25 6.73 10.58
N GLY A 167 1.52 7.73 11.09
CA GLY A 167 2.09 8.95 11.70
C GLY A 167 3.03 9.73 10.77
N GLY A 168 2.88 9.57 9.46
CA GLY A 168 3.77 10.16 8.44
C GLY A 168 5.17 9.55 8.35
N GLN A 169 5.41 8.39 8.96
CA GLN A 169 6.70 7.69 8.95
C GLN A 169 6.68 6.36 8.19
N THR A 170 5.49 5.77 8.04
CA THR A 170 5.30 4.48 7.38
C THR A 170 4.88 4.70 5.94
N LEU A 171 5.53 4.03 4.99
CA LEU A 171 5.12 4.06 3.59
C LEU A 171 3.84 3.23 3.39
N LEU A 172 3.09 3.51 2.34
CA LEU A 172 1.96 2.68 1.92
C LEU A 172 2.47 1.60 0.97
N ASP A 173 2.20 0.33 1.26
CA ASP A 173 2.45 -0.75 0.31
C ASP A 173 1.61 -0.50 -0.95
N ALA A 174 2.25 -0.25 -2.10
CA ALA A 174 1.55 0.17 -3.30
C ALA A 174 2.33 -0.05 -4.59
N VAL A 175 1.61 -0.21 -5.70
CA VAL A 175 2.18 -0.10 -7.06
C VAL A 175 1.74 1.21 -7.69
N VAL A 176 2.68 1.97 -8.23
CA VAL A 176 2.44 3.30 -8.79
C VAL A 176 2.92 3.33 -10.23
N LEU A 177 2.07 3.80 -11.15
CA LEU A 177 2.45 4.07 -12.53
C LEU A 177 2.61 5.57 -12.72
N LEU A 178 3.81 5.98 -13.14
CA LEU A 178 4.15 7.33 -13.55
C LEU A 178 4.34 7.37 -15.06
N ASP A 179 3.91 8.46 -15.68
CA ASP A 179 4.16 8.70 -17.11
C ASP A 179 5.57 9.23 -17.37
N SER A 180 5.88 9.44 -18.65
CA SER A 180 7.13 10.04 -19.14
C SER A 180 7.38 11.47 -18.62
N SER A 181 6.33 12.17 -18.22
CA SER A 181 6.38 13.51 -17.61
C SER A 181 6.38 13.46 -16.07
N LEU A 182 6.56 12.27 -15.49
CA LEU A 182 6.61 12.03 -14.04
C LEU A 182 5.31 12.43 -13.32
N ARG A 183 4.19 12.33 -14.02
CA ARG A 183 2.84 12.48 -13.46
C ARG A 183 2.33 11.13 -13.00
N LYS A 184 1.71 11.11 -11.82
CA LYS A 184 1.11 9.91 -11.25
C LYS A 184 -0.22 9.59 -11.94
N ARG A 185 -0.27 8.46 -12.65
CA ARG A 185 -1.45 8.00 -13.41
C ARG A 185 -2.27 7.01 -12.61
N ILE A 186 -1.58 6.11 -11.90
CA ILE A 186 -2.20 5.03 -11.14
C ILE A 186 -1.53 4.92 -9.77
N THR A 187 -2.32 4.62 -8.75
CA THR A 187 -1.83 4.15 -7.46
C THR A 187 -2.69 2.98 -7.01
N LEU A 188 -2.07 1.82 -6.85
CA LEU A 188 -2.69 0.56 -6.45
C LEU A 188 -2.26 0.22 -5.03
N PRO A 189 -3.04 0.58 -4.00
CA PRO A 189 -2.72 0.22 -2.63
C PRO A 189 -2.88 -1.28 -2.38
N VAL A 190 -1.91 -1.88 -1.69
CA VAL A 190 -1.84 -3.31 -1.39
C VAL A 190 -2.06 -3.50 0.11
N GLY A 191 -3.10 -4.24 0.47
CA GLY A 191 -3.43 -4.56 1.87
C GLY A 191 -4.21 -3.49 2.64
N TRP A 192 -4.69 -2.41 2.01
CA TRP A 192 -5.27 -1.25 2.70
C TRP A 192 -6.49 -0.58 2.03
N GLY A 193 -7.62 -0.48 2.76
CA GLY A 193 -8.83 0.28 2.39
C GLY A 193 -9.75 -0.40 1.36
N GLU A 194 -10.96 0.12 1.12
CA GLU A 194 -11.99 -0.47 0.22
C GLU A 194 -11.56 -0.58 -1.27
N GLY A 195 -10.52 0.15 -1.68
CA GLY A 195 -9.89 0.07 -3.01
C GLY A 195 -8.61 -0.76 -3.06
N SER A 196 -8.28 -1.52 -2.01
CA SER A 196 -7.13 -2.40 -2.04
C SER A 196 -7.35 -3.60 -2.94
N LEU A 197 -6.31 -3.98 -3.68
CA LEU A 197 -6.32 -5.23 -4.43
C LEU A 197 -6.47 -6.50 -3.54
N LEU A 198 -6.42 -6.36 -2.21
CA LEU A 198 -6.60 -7.42 -1.22
C LEU A 198 -7.95 -7.39 -0.47
N THR A 199 -8.91 -6.51 -0.82
CA THR A 199 -10.21 -6.44 -0.11
C THR A 199 -11.16 -7.59 -0.39
N SER A 200 -10.87 -8.43 -1.38
CA SER A 200 -11.64 -9.64 -1.62
C SER A 200 -11.22 -10.73 -0.63
N PRO A 201 -12.14 -11.29 0.18
CA PRO A 201 -11.85 -12.35 1.13
C PRO A 201 -11.70 -13.68 0.39
N VAL A 202 -10.60 -13.83 -0.34
CA VAL A 202 -10.17 -15.11 -0.89
C VAL A 202 -9.15 -15.69 0.10
N PRO A 203 -9.27 -16.96 0.52
CA PRO A 203 -8.26 -17.61 1.35
C PRO A 203 -7.10 -18.17 0.50
N GLY A 204 -5.85 -17.95 0.95
CA GLY A 204 -4.66 -18.67 0.46
C GLY A 204 -4.06 -18.19 -0.87
N ASP A 205 -3.47 -19.13 -1.63
CA ASP A 205 -2.76 -18.88 -2.91
C ASP A 205 -3.65 -18.24 -3.98
N GLU A 206 -4.96 -18.47 -3.92
CA GLU A 206 -5.93 -17.90 -4.86
C GLU A 206 -5.99 -16.37 -4.75
N SER A 207 -5.77 -15.80 -3.57
CA SER A 207 -5.74 -14.35 -3.35
C SER A 207 -4.54 -13.71 -4.01
N ALA A 208 -3.38 -14.37 -3.95
CA ALA A 208 -2.16 -13.91 -4.62
C ALA A 208 -2.32 -13.98 -6.15
N ARG A 209 -2.94 -15.04 -6.66
CA ARG A 209 -3.25 -15.19 -8.09
C ARG A 209 -4.23 -14.12 -8.57
N PHE A 210 -5.32 -13.91 -7.83
CA PHE A 210 -6.31 -12.88 -8.14
C PHE A 210 -5.68 -11.48 -8.11
N LEU A 211 -4.90 -11.18 -7.06
CA LEU A 211 -4.12 -9.95 -6.95
C LEU A 211 -3.21 -9.74 -8.17
N GLY A 212 -2.49 -10.77 -8.60
CA GLY A 212 -1.63 -10.72 -9.77
C GLY A 212 -2.39 -10.39 -11.05
N VAL A 213 -3.50 -11.09 -11.31
CA VAL A 213 -4.35 -10.86 -12.48
C VAL A 213 -4.89 -9.43 -12.48
N ARG A 214 -5.46 -8.96 -11.36
CA ARG A 214 -6.04 -7.61 -11.27
C ARG A 214 -4.98 -6.52 -11.40
N MET A 215 -3.83 -6.70 -10.76
CA MET A 215 -2.70 -5.77 -10.88
C MET A 215 -2.26 -5.66 -12.34
N MET A 216 -2.16 -6.79 -13.04
CA MET A 216 -1.77 -6.80 -14.45
C MET A 216 -2.80 -6.18 -15.37
N GLU A 217 -4.09 -6.43 -15.15
CA GLU A 217 -5.16 -5.78 -15.91
C GLU A 217 -5.14 -4.26 -15.76
N ILE A 218 -4.95 -3.75 -14.54
CA ILE A 218 -4.93 -2.30 -14.31
C ILE A 218 -3.64 -1.67 -14.87
N LEU A 219 -2.49 -2.32 -14.70
CA LEU A 219 -1.23 -1.84 -15.27
C LEU A 219 -1.25 -1.85 -16.79
N SER A 220 -1.74 -2.91 -17.43
CA SER A 220 -1.83 -2.99 -18.89
C SER A 220 -2.78 -1.93 -19.45
N ALA A 221 -3.95 -1.73 -18.82
CA ALA A 221 -4.87 -0.66 -19.19
C ALA A 221 -4.22 0.73 -19.05
N GLY A 222 -3.51 0.96 -17.95
CA GLY A 222 -2.74 2.18 -17.73
C GLY A 222 -1.68 2.45 -18.79
N LEU A 223 -0.91 1.42 -19.14
CA LEU A 223 0.14 1.51 -20.16
C LEU A 223 -0.46 1.75 -21.55
N HIS A 224 -1.56 1.09 -21.91
CA HIS A 224 -2.25 1.33 -23.16
C HIS A 224 -2.79 2.76 -23.24
N GLN A 225 -3.35 3.29 -22.16
CA GLN A 225 -3.78 4.67 -22.11
C GLN A 225 -2.60 5.63 -22.32
N LEU A 226 -1.45 5.37 -21.68
CA LEU A 226 -0.25 6.17 -21.88
C LEU A 226 0.26 6.15 -23.32
N GLN A 227 0.13 5.02 -24.01
CA GLN A 227 0.50 4.91 -25.42
C GLN A 227 -0.46 5.68 -26.34
N ALA A 228 -1.76 5.70 -26.03
CA ALA A 228 -2.75 6.43 -26.82
C ALA A 228 -2.63 7.95 -26.72
N GLU A 229 -1.91 8.43 -25.70
CA GLU A 229 -1.75 9.83 -25.35
C GLU A 229 -0.45 10.47 -25.85
N GLN A 230 0.48 9.65 -26.39
CA GLN A 230 1.77 10.08 -26.96
C GLN A 230 1.66 10.30 -28.46
#